data_AF-A0AAV0WUQ4-F1
#
_entry.id   AF-A0AAV0WUQ4-F1
#
_cell.length_a   1.000
_cell.length_b   1.000
_cell.length_c   1.000
_cell.angle_alpha   90.00
_cell.angle_beta   90.00
_cell.angle_gamma   90.00
#
_symmetry.space_group_name_H-M   'P 1'
#
loop_
_entity.id
_entity.type
_entity.pdbx_description
1 polymer ?
#
loop_
_entity_poly.entity_id
_entity_poly.type
_entity_poly.pdbx_seq_one_letter_code
_entity_poly.pdbx_strand_id
1 'polypeptide(L)'
;MSSDEDDVILLWWWARQKKISKKRRYWVHPINLSNICSSTSVVANELHSDPDKFKTFYRMSKCNFDNLVHIVGPKIFKKDTNFRIAVPVEERILLTLRILATGCNFRALAQHFMRGETTVGKIIADTTEAIWECLQPKYLPVPSLELWKNIAARYDLLWQLPHCLGSIDGKHIPTHKKIQ
;
A
#
# COMPACT_ATOMS: atom_id res chain seq x y z
N MET A 1 8.69 7.06 -41.83
CA MET A 1 8.38 6.31 -40.60
C MET A 1 8.12 4.88 -41.05
N SER A 2 8.95 3.94 -40.60
CA SER A 2 9.08 2.60 -41.19
C SER A 2 7.92 1.68 -40.80
N SER A 3 7.38 0.91 -41.75
CA SER A 3 6.36 -0.13 -41.58
C SER A 3 6.69 -1.11 -40.44
N ASP A 4 7.98 -1.32 -40.17
CA ASP A 4 8.45 -2.30 -39.18
C ASP A 4 8.16 -1.87 -37.73
N GLU A 5 8.11 -0.56 -37.44
CA GLU A 5 7.82 -0.07 -36.08
C GLU A 5 6.33 -0.25 -35.73
N ASP A 6 5.45 -0.03 -36.70
CA ASP A 6 4.00 -0.20 -36.54
C ASP A 6 3.64 -1.68 -36.34
N ASP A 7 4.30 -2.60 -37.05
CA ASP A 7 4.11 -4.04 -36.91
C ASP A 7 4.59 -4.56 -35.55
N VAL A 8 5.70 -4.03 -35.02
CA VAL A 8 6.18 -4.34 -33.67
C VAL A 8 5.21 -3.84 -32.62
N ILE A 9 4.67 -2.63 -32.77
CA ILE A 9 3.64 -2.08 -31.87
C ILE A 9 2.37 -2.94 -31.93
N LEU A 10 1.92 -3.34 -33.12
CA LEU A 10 0.73 -4.19 -33.30
C LEU A 10 0.93 -5.57 -32.68
N LEU A 11 2.08 -6.21 -32.89
CA LEU A 11 2.43 -7.49 -32.29
C LEU A 11 2.50 -7.39 -30.76
N TRP A 12 3.05 -6.29 -30.24
CA TRP A 12 3.10 -6.04 -28.80
C TRP A 12 1.70 -5.82 -28.22
N TRP A 13 0.84 -5.07 -28.92
CA TRP A 13 -0.55 -4.84 -28.54
C TRP A 13 -1.37 -6.12 -28.59
N TRP A 14 -1.18 -6.94 -29.62
CA TRP A 14 -1.84 -8.23 -29.79
C TRP A 14 -1.37 -9.27 -28.75
N ALA A 15 -0.07 -9.32 -28.45
CA ALA A 15 0.48 -10.14 -27.38
C ALA A 15 -0.01 -9.68 -25.99
N ARG A 16 -0.15 -8.37 -25.78
CA ARG A 16 -0.75 -7.77 -24.58
C ARG A 16 -2.23 -8.17 -24.45
N GLN A 17 -3.00 -8.13 -25.53
CA GLN A 17 -4.40 -8.58 -25.54
C GLN A 17 -4.54 -10.09 -25.30
N LYS A 18 -3.67 -10.93 -25.87
CA LYS A 18 -3.68 -12.38 -25.62
C LYS A 18 -3.31 -12.75 -24.18
N LYS A 19 -2.43 -12.00 -23.52
CA LYS A 19 -2.17 -12.16 -22.06
C LYS A 19 -3.39 -11.83 -21.19
N ILE A 20 -4.32 -11.00 -21.68
CA ILE A 20 -5.52 -10.57 -20.95
C ILE A 20 -6.64 -11.64 -20.97
N SER A 21 -6.59 -12.63 -21.88
CA SER A 21 -7.67 -13.62 -22.07
C SER A 21 -7.27 -15.08 -21.77
N LYS A 22 -6.56 -15.33 -20.67
CA LYS A 22 -6.56 -16.70 -20.13
C LYS A 22 -7.87 -16.92 -19.38
N LYS A 23 -8.75 -17.79 -19.90
CA LYS A 23 -9.97 -18.22 -19.19
C LYS A 23 -9.57 -18.62 -17.76
N ARG A 24 -10.12 -17.92 -16.77
CA ARG A 24 -9.83 -18.19 -15.37
C ARG A 24 -10.39 -19.58 -15.03
N ARG A 25 -9.53 -20.47 -14.51
CA ARG A 25 -9.96 -21.79 -14.01
C ARG A 25 -10.98 -21.65 -12.87
N TYR A 26 -10.79 -20.63 -12.03
CA TYR A 26 -11.67 -20.31 -10.92
C TYR A 26 -11.98 -18.81 -10.90
N TRP A 27 -13.23 -18.45 -10.65
CA TRP A 27 -13.62 -17.06 -10.40
C TRP A 27 -13.02 -16.55 -9.08
N VAL A 28 -13.06 -17.39 -8.02
CA VAL A 28 -12.31 -17.26 -6.77
C VAL A 28 -11.68 -18.61 -6.47
N HIS A 29 -10.38 -18.65 -6.16
CA HIS A 29 -9.69 -19.90 -5.84
C HIS A 29 -10.25 -20.49 -4.52
N PRO A 30 -10.48 -21.82 -4.42
CA PRO A 30 -11.06 -22.45 -3.22
C PRO A 30 -10.36 -22.10 -1.92
N ILE A 31 -9.03 -21.97 -1.96
CA ILE A 31 -8.22 -21.57 -0.80
C ILE A 31 -8.62 -20.22 -0.21
N ASN A 32 -9.18 -19.31 -1.01
CA ASN A 32 -9.60 -17.98 -0.58
C ASN A 32 -11.06 -17.97 -0.09
N LEU A 33 -11.81 -19.07 -0.27
CA LEU A 33 -13.20 -19.19 0.17
C LEU A 33 -13.30 -19.34 1.70
N SER A 34 -12.28 -19.91 2.35
CA SER A 34 -12.23 -20.09 3.80
C SER A 34 -12.28 -18.77 4.58
N ASN A 35 -11.91 -17.65 3.94
CA ASN A 35 -11.86 -16.31 4.53
C ASN A 35 -13.02 -15.40 4.06
N ILE A 36 -14.10 -15.97 3.49
CA ILE A 36 -15.32 -15.22 3.13
C ILE A 36 -16.12 -14.80 4.38
N CYS A 37 -15.85 -15.41 5.54
CA CYS A 37 -16.62 -15.22 6.76
C CYS A 37 -15.83 -14.71 7.98
N SER A 38 -14.62 -14.16 7.79
CA SER A 38 -13.80 -13.69 8.91
C SER A 38 -13.68 -12.17 8.88
N SER A 39 -14.35 -11.54 9.85
CA SER A 39 -14.43 -10.08 10.08
C SER A 39 -13.09 -9.40 10.38
N THR A 40 -12.01 -10.15 10.52
CA THR A 40 -10.62 -9.69 10.50
C THR A 40 -9.81 -10.97 10.30
N SER A 41 -8.98 -11.09 9.27
CA SER A 41 -8.19 -12.30 9.01
C SER A 41 -7.65 -12.87 10.33
N VAL A 42 -7.73 -14.19 10.55
CA VAL A 42 -7.33 -14.87 11.81
C VAL A 42 -6.10 -14.23 12.47
N VAL A 43 -5.09 -13.90 11.65
CA VAL A 43 -3.86 -13.22 12.07
C VAL A 43 -4.07 -11.82 12.66
N ALA A 44 -4.90 -10.98 12.04
CA ALA A 44 -5.23 -9.66 12.56
C ALA A 44 -5.99 -9.73 13.89
N ASN A 45 -6.88 -10.72 14.07
CA ASN A 45 -7.54 -10.96 15.36
C ASN A 45 -6.55 -11.42 16.44
N GLU A 46 -5.63 -12.32 16.10
CA GLU A 46 -4.57 -12.75 17.01
C GLU A 46 -3.64 -11.60 17.40
N LEU A 47 -3.27 -10.74 16.44
CA LEU A 47 -2.45 -9.56 16.67
C LEU A 47 -3.19 -8.44 17.43
N HIS A 48 -4.52 -8.38 17.35
CA HIS A 48 -5.30 -7.41 18.13
C HIS A 48 -5.30 -7.71 19.64
N SER A 49 -4.96 -8.93 20.05
CA SER A 49 -4.90 -9.30 21.47
C SER A 49 -3.72 -8.68 22.24
N ASP A 50 -2.64 -8.31 21.53
CA ASP A 50 -1.41 -7.78 22.14
C ASP A 50 -0.97 -6.49 21.41
N PRO A 51 -1.08 -5.31 22.07
CA PRO A 51 -0.82 -4.02 21.45
C PRO A 51 0.64 -3.82 21.02
N ASP A 52 1.60 -4.46 21.71
CA ASP A 52 3.02 -4.35 21.39
C ASP A 52 3.38 -5.20 20.17
N LYS A 53 2.80 -6.40 20.06
CA LYS A 53 2.91 -7.21 18.84
C LYS A 53 2.24 -6.53 17.66
N PHE A 54 1.06 -5.93 17.85
CA PHE A 54 0.39 -5.15 16.81
C PHE A 54 1.31 -4.02 16.31
N LYS A 55 1.86 -3.23 17.23
CA LYS A 55 2.77 -2.13 16.91
C LYS A 55 4.03 -2.63 16.20
N THR A 56 4.59 -3.74 16.62
CA THR A 56 5.79 -4.32 16.00
C THR A 56 5.50 -4.80 14.57
N PHE A 57 4.35 -5.44 14.38
CA PHE A 57 3.97 -6.05 13.11
C PHE A 57 3.53 -5.03 12.05
N TYR A 58 2.78 -4.00 12.45
CA TYR A 58 2.26 -2.97 11.55
C TYR A 58 3.03 -1.64 11.60
N ARG A 59 4.03 -1.51 12.48
CA ARG A 59 4.79 -0.26 12.74
C ARG A 59 3.90 0.91 13.15
N MET A 60 2.70 0.65 13.66
CA MET A 60 1.70 1.62 14.05
C MET A 60 0.96 1.15 15.31
N SER A 61 0.73 2.04 16.27
CA SER A 61 -0.07 1.70 17.47
C SER A 61 -1.54 1.50 17.10
N LYS A 62 -2.25 0.70 17.89
CA LYS A 62 -3.68 0.43 17.67
C LYS A 62 -4.54 1.70 17.70
N CYS A 63 -4.27 2.62 18.64
CA CYS A 63 -4.95 3.92 18.70
C CYS A 63 -4.77 4.74 17.41
N ASN A 64 -3.54 4.80 16.87
CA ASN A 64 -3.31 5.50 15.59
C ASN A 64 -3.96 4.79 14.42
N PHE A 65 -4.02 3.46 14.44
CA PHE A 65 -4.75 2.68 13.44
C PHE A 65 -6.25 2.99 13.47
N ASP A 66 -6.88 3.03 14.64
CA ASP A 66 -8.31 3.33 14.77
C ASP A 66 -8.62 4.77 14.30
N ASN A 67 -7.74 5.73 14.61
CA ASN A 67 -7.81 7.08 14.07
C ASN A 67 -7.66 7.12 12.53
N LEU A 68 -6.75 6.31 11.99
CA LEU A 68 -6.55 6.20 10.54
C LEU A 68 -7.80 5.63 9.85
N VAL A 69 -8.40 4.59 10.44
CA VAL A 69 -9.67 3.99 9.97
C VAL A 69 -10.77 5.05 9.95
N HIS A 70 -10.88 5.85 11.02
CA HIS A 70 -11.89 6.90 11.08
C HIS A 70 -11.72 7.97 9.98
N ILE A 71 -10.48 8.38 9.69
CA ILE A 71 -10.18 9.42 8.70
C ILE A 71 -10.33 8.92 7.25
N VAL A 72 -9.79 7.73 6.97
CA VAL A 72 -9.66 7.20 5.59
C VAL A 72 -10.83 6.30 5.21
N GLY A 73 -11.46 5.66 6.20
CA GLY A 73 -12.54 4.70 6.03
C GLY A 73 -13.67 5.13 5.09
N PRO A 74 -14.20 6.37 5.21
CA PRO A 74 -15.25 6.86 4.31
C PRO A 74 -14.87 6.82 2.82
N LYS A 75 -13.59 7.02 2.47
CA LYS A 75 -13.13 6.99 1.06
C LYS A 75 -12.93 5.59 0.51
N ILE A 76 -12.50 4.66 1.37
CA ILE A 76 -12.18 3.29 0.96
C ILE A 76 -13.30 2.30 1.26
N PHE A 77 -14.45 2.76 1.75
CA PHE A 77 -15.59 1.89 1.98
C PHE A 77 -16.12 1.33 0.65
N LYS A 78 -16.44 0.03 0.64
CA LYS A 78 -17.09 -0.65 -0.50
C LYS A 78 -18.33 -1.37 0.01
N LYS A 79 -19.42 -1.26 -0.76
CA LYS A 79 -20.69 -1.92 -0.44
C LYS A 79 -20.64 -3.39 -0.86
N ASP A 80 -21.32 -4.23 -0.10
CA ASP A 80 -21.58 -5.61 -0.49
C ASP A 80 -22.47 -5.66 -1.72
N THR A 81 -22.27 -6.70 -2.53
CA THR A 81 -23.06 -6.96 -3.74
C THR A 81 -23.57 -8.38 -3.71
N ASN A 82 -24.62 -8.66 -4.49
CA ASN A 82 -25.18 -10.01 -4.65
C ASN A 82 -24.14 -11.04 -5.16
N PHE A 83 -23.04 -10.57 -5.75
CA PHE A 83 -21.97 -11.42 -6.25
C PHE A 83 -20.88 -11.67 -5.20
N ARG A 84 -20.52 -10.66 -4.40
CA ARG A 84 -19.38 -10.75 -3.48
C ARG A 84 -19.51 -9.78 -2.30
N ILE A 85 -19.13 -10.26 -1.12
CA ILE A 85 -18.91 -9.46 0.10
C ILE A 85 -17.65 -8.61 -0.08
N ALA A 86 -17.74 -7.33 0.22
CA ALA A 86 -16.64 -6.39 0.16
C ALA A 86 -15.60 -6.72 1.24
N VAL A 87 -14.32 -6.44 0.93
CA VAL A 87 -13.27 -6.54 1.95
C VAL A 87 -13.48 -5.38 2.94
N PRO A 88 -13.55 -5.64 4.26
CA PRO A 88 -13.81 -4.60 5.24
C PRO A 88 -12.70 -3.55 5.28
N VAL A 89 -13.05 -2.34 5.69
CA VAL A 89 -12.18 -1.17 5.68
C VAL A 89 -10.90 -1.41 6.49
N GLU A 90 -11.05 -2.03 7.66
CA GLU A 90 -9.98 -2.38 8.57
C GLU A 90 -8.97 -3.31 7.90
N GLU A 91 -9.45 -4.37 7.24
CA GLU A 91 -8.57 -5.31 6.53
C GLU A 91 -7.86 -4.64 5.36
N ARG A 92 -8.53 -3.75 4.63
CA ARG A 92 -7.91 -2.97 3.54
C ARG A 92 -6.74 -2.11 4.05
N ILE A 93 -6.91 -1.48 5.21
CA ILE A 93 -5.87 -0.69 5.85
C ILE A 93 -4.76 -1.59 6.40
N LEU A 94 -5.07 -2.70 7.06
CA LEU A 94 -4.07 -3.65 7.59
C LEU A 94 -3.19 -4.25 6.48
N LEU A 95 -3.79 -4.62 5.35
CA LEU A 95 -3.07 -5.05 4.14
C LEU A 95 -2.05 -3.99 3.69
N THR A 96 -2.51 -2.74 3.65
CA THR A 96 -1.71 -1.60 3.21
C THR A 96 -0.60 -1.24 4.21
N LEU A 97 -0.89 -1.27 5.51
CA LEU A 97 0.12 -1.04 6.53
C LEU A 97 1.19 -2.14 6.52
N ARG A 98 0.81 -3.39 6.30
CA ARG A 98 1.79 -4.48 6.27
C ARG A 98 2.79 -4.32 5.13
N ILE A 99 2.34 -3.93 3.94
CA ILE A 99 3.23 -3.67 2.80
C ILE A 99 4.12 -2.46 3.07
N LEU A 100 3.60 -1.39 3.66
CA LEU A 100 4.37 -0.18 3.98
C LEU A 100 5.41 -0.43 5.08
N ALA A 101 5.08 -1.25 6.06
CA ALA A 101 5.94 -1.58 7.19
C ALA A 101 7.12 -2.50 6.81
N THR A 102 6.93 -3.41 5.85
CA THR A 102 7.92 -4.48 5.57
C THR A 102 8.42 -4.53 4.13
N GLY A 103 7.70 -3.95 3.18
CA GLY A 103 8.01 -4.09 1.76
C GLY A 103 7.92 -5.53 1.24
N CYS A 104 7.16 -6.41 1.92
CA CYS A 104 7.03 -7.81 1.51
C CYS A 104 6.46 -7.97 0.10
N ASN A 105 6.67 -9.10 -0.57
CA ASN A 105 6.08 -9.30 -1.89
C ASN A 105 4.54 -9.47 -1.82
N PHE A 106 3.82 -9.05 -2.87
CA PHE A 106 2.35 -9.13 -2.92
C PHE A 106 1.81 -10.56 -2.82
N ARG A 107 2.57 -11.56 -3.27
CA ARG A 107 2.18 -12.97 -3.23
C ARG A 107 2.09 -13.51 -1.82
N ALA A 108 3.11 -13.23 -1.00
CA ALA A 108 3.15 -13.59 0.41
C ALA A 108 2.02 -12.89 1.16
N LEU A 109 1.77 -11.60 0.85
CA LEU A 109 0.67 -10.86 1.47
C LEU A 109 -0.71 -11.42 1.08
N ALA A 110 -0.89 -11.76 -0.20
CA ALA A 110 -2.10 -12.40 -0.72
C ALA A 110 -2.37 -13.76 -0.05
N GLN A 111 -1.33 -14.57 0.14
CA GLN A 111 -1.44 -15.82 0.90
C GLN A 111 -1.76 -15.58 2.37
N HIS A 112 -1.12 -14.60 3.00
CA HIS A 112 -1.33 -14.30 4.42
C HIS A 112 -2.77 -13.88 4.74
N PHE A 113 -3.39 -13.07 3.87
CA PHE A 113 -4.76 -12.60 4.04
C PHE A 113 -5.80 -13.47 3.30
N MET A 114 -5.36 -14.53 2.60
CA MET A 114 -6.20 -15.38 1.74
C MET A 114 -7.02 -14.56 0.73
N ARG A 115 -6.34 -13.64 0.04
CA ARG A 115 -6.90 -12.78 -1.00
C ARG A 115 -6.20 -13.05 -2.32
N GLY A 116 -6.86 -12.74 -3.44
CA GLY A 116 -6.21 -12.81 -4.75
C GLY A 116 -5.15 -11.72 -4.87
N GLU A 117 -3.98 -12.02 -5.44
CA GLU A 117 -2.87 -11.06 -5.64
C GLU A 117 -3.32 -9.78 -6.33
N THR A 118 -4.15 -9.91 -7.38
CA THR A 118 -4.72 -8.76 -8.10
C THR A 118 -5.69 -7.93 -7.25
N THR A 119 -6.39 -8.57 -6.30
CA THR A 119 -7.29 -7.87 -5.37
C THR A 119 -6.47 -7.09 -4.34
N VAL A 120 -5.42 -7.70 -3.80
CA VAL A 120 -4.50 -7.05 -2.85
C VAL A 120 -3.83 -5.85 -3.49
N GLY A 121 -3.30 -5.98 -4.71
CA GLY A 121 -2.69 -4.86 -5.42
C GLY A 121 -3.64 -3.67 -5.62
N LYS A 122 -4.89 -3.93 -6.00
CA LYS A 122 -5.93 -2.88 -6.12
C LYS A 122 -6.27 -2.25 -4.78
N ILE A 123 -6.42 -3.06 -3.73
CA ILE A 123 -6.71 -2.56 -2.39
C ILE A 123 -5.59 -1.62 -1.94
N ILE A 124 -4.33 -2.01 -2.13
CA ILE A 124 -3.18 -1.22 -1.72
C ILE A 124 -3.15 0.10 -2.48
N ALA A 125 -3.31 0.08 -3.81
CA ALA A 125 -3.37 1.29 -4.62
C ALA A 125 -4.46 2.26 -4.13
N ASP A 126 -5.72 1.80 -4.10
CA ASP A 126 -6.87 2.59 -3.63
C ASP A 126 -6.64 3.16 -2.22
N THR A 127 -6.05 2.36 -1.32
CA THR A 127 -5.88 2.75 0.09
C THR A 127 -4.73 3.74 0.25
N THR A 128 -3.61 3.55 -0.45
CA THR A 128 -2.49 4.50 -0.41
C THR A 128 -2.88 5.87 -0.97
N GLU A 129 -3.69 5.89 -2.03
CA GLU A 129 -4.22 7.13 -2.59
C GLU A 129 -5.13 7.85 -1.59
N ALA A 130 -6.09 7.12 -1.00
CA ALA A 130 -6.97 7.70 0.01
C ALA A 130 -6.22 8.20 1.25
N ILE A 131 -5.18 7.48 1.70
CA ILE A 131 -4.28 7.92 2.79
C ILE A 131 -3.61 9.24 2.42
N TRP A 132 -3.06 9.34 1.21
CA TRP A 132 -2.40 10.56 0.74
C TRP A 132 -3.37 11.74 0.73
N GLU A 133 -4.52 11.59 0.09
CA GLU A 133 -5.52 12.67 -0.03
C GLU A 133 -6.06 13.14 1.33
N CYS A 134 -6.23 12.23 2.29
CA CYS A 134 -6.77 12.57 3.61
C CYS A 134 -5.73 13.13 4.59
N LEU A 135 -4.48 12.68 4.51
CA LEU A 135 -3.44 13.02 5.49
C LEU A 135 -2.46 14.08 5.00
N GLN A 136 -2.15 14.14 3.70
CA GLN A 136 -1.17 15.10 3.17
C GLN A 136 -1.49 16.54 3.55
N PRO A 137 -2.74 17.03 3.45
CA PRO A 137 -3.05 18.41 3.82
C PRO A 137 -2.85 18.71 5.32
N LYS A 138 -2.98 17.69 6.17
CA LYS A 138 -2.90 17.82 7.64
C LYS A 138 -1.47 17.73 8.16
N TYR A 139 -0.66 16.84 7.58
CA TYR A 139 0.66 16.50 8.11
C TYR A 139 1.82 16.93 7.21
N LEU A 140 1.57 17.21 5.94
CA LEU A 140 2.57 17.67 4.97
C LEU A 140 2.07 18.89 4.17
N PRO A 141 1.66 19.98 4.85
CA PRO A 141 1.26 21.20 4.17
C PRO A 141 2.44 21.83 3.42
N VAL A 142 2.14 22.58 2.36
CA VAL A 142 3.17 23.32 1.61
C VAL A 142 3.81 24.36 2.54
N PRO A 143 5.13 24.28 2.81
CA PRO A 143 5.75 25.18 3.77
C PRO A 143 5.86 26.61 3.22
N SER A 144 5.66 27.60 4.08
CA SER A 144 5.90 29.00 3.75
C SER A 144 7.40 29.32 3.69
N LEU A 145 7.78 30.43 3.04
CA LEU A 145 9.17 30.89 3.02
C LEU A 145 9.75 31.07 4.42
N GLU A 146 8.95 31.59 5.35
CA GLU A 146 9.36 31.76 6.75
C GLU A 146 9.61 30.41 7.44
N LEU A 147 8.73 29.43 7.21
CA LEU A 147 8.91 28.08 7.74
C LEU A 147 10.20 27.45 7.20
N TRP A 148 10.49 27.61 5.91
CA TRP A 148 11.76 27.14 5.32
C TRP A 148 12.99 27.79 5.97
N LYS A 149 12.97 29.12 6.16
CA LYS A 149 14.07 29.84 6.83
C LYS A 149 14.26 29.35 8.26
N ASN A 150 13.17 29.16 8.99
CA ASN A 150 13.21 28.67 10.37
C ASN A 150 13.76 27.24 10.45
N ILE A 151 13.38 26.36 9.51
CA ILE A 151 13.92 25.00 9.43
C ILE A 151 15.43 25.04 9.15
N ALA A 152 15.86 25.81 8.13
CA ALA A 152 17.28 25.94 7.78
C ALA A 152 18.13 26.45 8.95
N ALA A 153 17.67 27.51 9.64
CA ALA A 153 18.36 28.06 10.80
C ALA A 153 18.46 27.03 11.95
N ARG A 154 17.39 26.25 12.17
CA ARG A 154 17.39 25.19 13.19
C ARG A 154 18.36 24.06 12.85
N TYR A 155 18.48 23.68 11.57
CA TYR A 155 19.43 22.67 11.15
C TYR A 155 20.89 23.14 11.29
N ASP A 156 21.16 24.40 10.95
CA ASP A 156 22.47 25.01 11.11
C ASP A 156 22.88 25.08 12.60
N LEU A 157 21.95 25.49 13.48
CA LEU A 157 22.20 25.55 14.92
C LEU A 157 22.51 24.18 15.54
N LEU A 158 21.73 23.14 15.19
CA LEU A 158 21.82 21.83 15.84
C LEU A 158 22.90 20.93 15.24
N TRP A 159 23.13 21.03 13.92
CA TRP A 159 23.97 20.09 13.17
C TRP A 159 24.99 20.77 12.26
N GLN A 160 25.07 22.11 12.23
CA GLN A 160 25.98 22.85 11.34
C GLN A 160 25.75 22.51 9.86
N LEU A 161 24.49 22.28 9.49
CA LEU A 161 24.05 22.01 8.13
C LEU A 161 23.30 23.23 7.59
N PRO A 162 24.01 24.24 7.05
CA PRO A 162 23.37 25.43 6.51
C PRO A 162 22.50 25.06 5.31
N HIS A 163 21.38 25.77 5.15
CA HIS A 163 20.40 25.55 4.08
C HIS A 163 19.74 24.16 4.04
N CYS A 164 19.88 23.35 5.09
CA CYS A 164 19.18 22.08 5.18
C CYS A 164 17.70 22.31 5.49
N LEU A 165 16.83 21.91 4.57
CA LEU A 165 15.38 22.13 4.66
C LEU A 165 14.62 20.94 5.24
N GLY A 166 15.31 19.85 5.58
CA GLY A 166 14.70 18.65 6.11
C GLY A 166 15.59 17.43 5.90
N SER A 167 15.19 16.34 6.54
CA SER A 167 15.79 15.03 6.38
C SER A 167 14.67 14.02 6.15
N ILE A 168 14.91 13.08 5.24
CA ILE A 168 14.06 11.93 5.01
C ILE A 168 14.86 10.74 5.52
N ASP A 169 14.26 9.95 6.41
CA ASP A 169 14.90 8.75 6.93
C ASP A 169 15.25 7.76 5.79
N GLY A 170 16.34 7.03 5.96
CA GLY A 170 16.95 6.23 4.92
C GLY A 170 16.15 4.97 4.59
N LYS A 171 16.10 4.61 3.30
CA LYS A 171 15.66 3.29 2.83
C LYS A 171 16.88 2.49 2.37
N HIS A 172 17.08 1.29 2.91
CA HIS A 172 18.05 0.35 2.35
C HIS A 172 17.57 -0.12 0.97
N ILE A 173 18.25 0.31 -0.09
CA ILE A 173 18.02 -0.15 -1.46
C ILE A 173 19.11 -1.18 -1.78
N PRO A 174 18.77 -2.46 -1.97
CA PRO A 174 19.73 -3.46 -2.43
C PRO A 174 20.23 -3.08 -3.83
N THR A 175 21.53 -2.85 -3.98
CA THR A 175 22.14 -2.65 -5.30
C THR A 175 22.50 -4.01 -5.88
N HIS A 176 21.89 -4.35 -7.02
CA HIS A 176 22.31 -5.52 -7.79
C HIS A 176 23.59 -5.18 -8.54
N LYS A 177 24.74 -5.70 -8.09
CA LYS A 177 25.96 -5.70 -8.91
C LYS A 177 25.70 -6.58 -10.13
N LYS A 178 25.72 -5.99 -11.33
CA LYS A 178 25.85 -6.77 -12.56
C LYS A 178 27.23 -7.42 -12.52
N ILE A 179 27.25 -8.75 -12.46
CA ILE A 179 28.47 -9.54 -12.69
C ILE A 179 28.80 -9.34 -14.17
N GLN A 180 29.96 -8.75 -14.45
CA GLN A 180 30.55 -8.69 -15.79
C GLN A 180 31.08 -10.06 -16.18
#